data_AF-A0A813DFR4-F1
#
_entry.id   AF-A0A813DFR4-F1
#
_cell.length_a   1.000
_cell.length_b   1.000
_cell.length_c   1.000
_cell.angle_alpha   90.00
_cell.angle_beta   90.00
_cell.angle_gamma   90.00
#
_symmetry.space_group_name_H-M   'P 1'
#
loop_
_entity.id
_entity.type
_entity.pdbx_description
1 polymer ?
#
loop_
_entity_poly.entity_id
_entity_poly.type
_entity_poly.pdbx_seq_one_letter_code
_entity_poly.pdbx_strand_id
1 'polypeptide(L)'
;APKAKAAVAQKAAKASPQLRWLASQLGELEAQRDSGPPWLIDPHGWHIAQLQELQRHLESGTLTDLPQELREGVEFYASQFAGGQSASEGEFYDDREMYQEVLKSLRAEAASEGPYQRAASSEEALSAVALLQAWSETTPQGIGKLQKLLTAHEASAEVQEVGITRLGGLLAELKGEKPGASTQGLAAALLFPIVVAGMARFPRDAGVQRVGCSVMRGLVVADGGLSVVADNHGAALAVKAMRAHIEDVDVCKMGAAVFYAMIQRTEPSSPERMAVRSAEAGPVLSEALRYHPTETFLDRAVRVTLPELRD
;
A
#
# COMPACT_ATOMS: atom_id res chain seq x y z
N ALA A 1 -3.06 15.96 -21.14
CA ALA A 1 -3.95 15.11 -20.31
C ALA A 1 -4.91 14.13 -21.05
N PRO A 2 -4.91 13.90 -22.39
CA PRO A 2 -5.87 12.96 -23.01
C PRO A 2 -5.46 11.47 -22.92
N LYS A 3 -4.17 11.15 -22.86
CA LYS A 3 -3.68 9.76 -22.80
C LYS A 3 -3.96 9.06 -21.47
N ALA A 4 -3.89 9.78 -20.35
CA ALA A 4 -4.23 9.23 -19.03
C ALA A 4 -5.72 8.89 -18.92
N LYS A 5 -6.60 9.76 -19.44
CA LYS A 5 -8.04 9.48 -19.52
C LYS A 5 -8.36 8.27 -20.41
N ALA A 6 -7.64 8.09 -21.51
CA ALA A 6 -7.82 6.94 -22.40
C ALA A 6 -7.40 5.60 -21.76
N ALA A 7 -6.30 5.57 -20.99
CA ALA A 7 -5.85 4.35 -20.30
C ALA A 7 -6.80 3.94 -19.16
N VAL A 8 -7.34 4.91 -18.42
CA VAL A 8 -8.36 4.65 -17.39
C VAL A 8 -9.66 4.11 -18.01
N ALA A 9 -10.10 4.68 -19.14
CA ALA A 9 -11.29 4.21 -19.85
C ALA A 9 -11.13 2.77 -20.42
N GLN A 10 -9.93 2.41 -20.91
CA GLN A 10 -9.67 1.05 -21.41
C GLN A 10 -9.64 0.00 -20.30
N LYS A 11 -9.15 0.35 -19.10
CA LYS A 11 -9.17 -0.55 -17.94
C LYS A 11 -10.60 -0.74 -17.42
N ALA A 12 -11.42 0.33 -17.42
CA ALA A 12 -12.83 0.28 -17.06
C ALA A 12 -13.67 -0.59 -18.02
N ALA A 13 -13.34 -0.64 -19.31
CA ALA A 13 -14.05 -1.46 -20.30
C ALA A 13 -13.89 -2.98 -20.08
N LYS A 14 -12.86 -3.41 -19.35
CA LYS A 14 -12.64 -4.82 -18.97
C LYS A 14 -13.07 -5.14 -17.55
N ALA A 15 -13.56 -4.16 -16.79
CA ALA A 15 -14.00 -4.36 -15.42
C ALA A 15 -15.31 -5.16 -15.37
N SER A 16 -15.47 -5.99 -14.35
CA SER A 16 -16.71 -6.73 -14.12
C SER A 16 -17.91 -5.77 -14.03
N PRO A 17 -19.14 -6.21 -14.38
CA PRO A 17 -20.34 -5.40 -14.19
C PRO A 17 -20.46 -4.78 -12.79
N GLN A 18 -20.07 -5.54 -11.75
CA GLN A 18 -20.08 -5.14 -10.34
C GLN A 18 -19.10 -4.00 -10.06
N LEU A 19 -17.87 -4.08 -10.60
CA LEU A 19 -16.88 -3.01 -10.44
C LEU A 19 -17.32 -1.72 -11.14
N ARG A 20 -17.98 -1.83 -12.30
CA ARG A 20 -18.56 -0.66 -12.99
C ARG A 20 -19.71 -0.05 -12.20
N TRP A 21 -20.56 -0.88 -11.59
CA TRP A 21 -21.64 -0.44 -10.72
C TRP A 21 -21.08 0.28 -9.48
N LEU A 22 -20.12 -0.30 -8.76
CA LEU A 22 -19.47 0.34 -7.60
C LEU A 22 -18.82 1.67 -7.96
N ALA A 23 -18.10 1.73 -9.08
CA ALA A 23 -17.47 2.97 -9.53
C ALA A 23 -18.50 4.07 -9.82
N SER A 24 -19.69 3.70 -10.33
CA SER A 24 -20.80 4.64 -10.52
C SER A 24 -21.33 5.16 -9.19
N GLN A 25 -21.60 4.26 -8.23
CA GLN A 25 -22.13 4.63 -6.92
C GLN A 25 -21.15 5.49 -6.12
N LEU A 26 -19.85 5.13 -6.14
CA LEU A 26 -18.79 5.91 -5.50
C LEU A 26 -18.73 7.34 -6.05
N GLY A 27 -18.75 7.49 -7.38
CA GLY A 27 -18.73 8.81 -8.01
C GLY A 27 -19.97 9.66 -7.69
N GLU A 28 -21.14 9.02 -7.57
CA GLU A 28 -22.38 9.70 -7.15
C GLU A 28 -22.31 10.17 -5.70
N LEU A 29 -21.90 9.30 -4.77
CA LEU A 29 -21.76 9.68 -3.36
C LEU A 29 -20.67 10.74 -3.15
N GLU A 30 -19.54 10.66 -3.85
CA GLU A 30 -18.51 11.70 -3.77
C GLU A 30 -19.06 13.06 -4.24
N ALA A 31 -19.78 13.09 -5.36
CA ALA A 31 -20.39 14.32 -5.86
C ALA A 31 -21.45 14.88 -4.88
N GLN A 32 -22.28 14.03 -4.28
CA GLN A 32 -23.28 14.43 -3.29
C GLN A 32 -22.62 14.94 -1.99
N ARG A 33 -21.56 14.28 -1.51
CA ARG A 33 -20.82 14.70 -0.32
C ARG A 33 -20.18 16.07 -0.52
N ASP A 34 -19.60 16.31 -1.69
CA ASP A 34 -18.82 17.52 -1.96
C ASP A 34 -19.73 18.74 -2.29
N SER A 35 -20.95 18.50 -2.79
CA SER A 35 -21.92 19.55 -3.13
C SER A 35 -23.10 19.69 -2.15
N GLY A 36 -23.27 18.73 -1.25
CA GLY A 36 -24.36 18.65 -0.29
C GLY A 36 -24.16 19.49 0.97
N PRO A 37 -25.15 19.51 1.87
CA PRO A 37 -25.02 20.20 3.15
C PRO A 37 -23.95 19.56 4.05
N PRO A 38 -23.34 20.32 4.99
CA PRO A 38 -22.22 19.84 5.81
C PRO A 38 -22.48 18.56 6.60
N TRP A 39 -23.73 18.30 7.01
CA TRP A 39 -24.08 17.12 7.79
C TRP A 39 -24.02 15.81 6.98
N LEU A 40 -23.99 15.87 5.63
CA LEU A 40 -23.81 14.68 4.77
C LEU A 40 -22.37 14.19 4.68
N ILE A 41 -21.40 14.99 5.12
CA ILE A 41 -19.97 14.67 4.98
C ILE A 41 -19.66 13.33 5.68
N ASP A 42 -20.14 13.17 6.91
CA ASP A 42 -19.87 12.00 7.74
C ASP A 42 -20.58 10.74 7.24
N PRO A 43 -21.91 10.74 7.00
CA PRO A 43 -22.62 9.60 6.39
C PRO A 43 -22.01 9.14 5.06
N HIS A 44 -21.86 10.05 4.08
CA HIS A 44 -21.31 9.68 2.78
C HIS A 44 -19.86 9.21 2.89
N GLY A 45 -19.05 9.85 3.74
CA GLY A 45 -17.69 9.41 4.01
C GLY A 45 -17.64 7.96 4.50
N TRP A 46 -18.55 7.58 5.40
CA TRP A 46 -18.65 6.20 5.91
C TRP A 46 -19.05 5.21 4.81
N HIS A 47 -20.10 5.52 4.04
CA HIS A 47 -20.58 4.68 2.95
C HIS A 47 -19.56 4.50 1.82
N ILE A 48 -18.89 5.59 1.41
CA ILE A 48 -17.79 5.56 0.45
C ILE A 48 -16.70 4.60 0.90
N ALA A 49 -16.31 4.64 2.18
CA ALA A 49 -15.28 3.75 2.72
C ALA A 49 -15.69 2.26 2.65
N GLN A 50 -16.97 1.94 2.93
CA GLN A 50 -17.47 0.56 2.81
C GLN A 50 -17.50 0.09 1.36
N LEU A 51 -17.95 0.94 0.42
CA LEU A 51 -17.96 0.61 -1.01
C LEU A 51 -16.55 0.43 -1.58
N GLN A 52 -15.57 1.23 -1.13
CA GLN A 52 -14.16 1.04 -1.47
C GLN A 52 -13.59 -0.27 -0.91
N GLU A 53 -14.00 -0.70 0.29
CA GLU A 53 -13.63 -2.01 0.84
C GLU A 53 -14.15 -3.15 -0.04
N LEU A 54 -15.43 -3.11 -0.42
CA LEU A 54 -16.03 -4.09 -1.33
C LEU A 54 -15.37 -4.09 -2.72
N GLN A 55 -15.02 -2.91 -3.24
CA GLN A 55 -14.28 -2.78 -4.49
C GLN A 55 -12.93 -3.51 -4.42
N ARG A 56 -12.15 -3.32 -3.33
CA ARG A 56 -10.88 -4.04 -3.12
C ARG A 56 -11.07 -5.55 -3.11
N HIS A 57 -12.14 -6.04 -2.46
CA HIS A 57 -12.44 -7.47 -2.43
C HIS A 57 -12.79 -8.03 -3.82
N LEU A 58 -13.59 -7.31 -4.62
CA LEU A 58 -13.88 -7.69 -6.01
C LEU A 58 -12.63 -7.66 -6.90
N GLU A 59 -11.76 -6.65 -6.75
CA GLU A 59 -10.51 -6.55 -7.50
C GLU A 59 -9.52 -7.66 -7.14
N SER A 60 -9.52 -8.10 -5.89
CA SER A 60 -8.68 -9.22 -5.42
C SER A 60 -9.26 -10.61 -5.74
N GLY A 61 -10.55 -10.68 -6.10
CA GLY A 61 -11.28 -11.93 -6.34
C GLY A 61 -11.73 -12.67 -5.08
N THR A 62 -11.53 -12.12 -3.88
CA THR A 62 -12.10 -12.71 -2.64
C THR A 62 -13.62 -12.53 -2.56
N LEU A 63 -14.15 -11.53 -3.27
CA LEU A 63 -15.58 -11.39 -3.53
C LEU A 63 -15.79 -11.51 -5.03
N THR A 64 -16.78 -12.29 -5.45
CA THR A 64 -17.08 -12.51 -6.89
C THR A 64 -18.33 -11.77 -7.35
N ASP A 65 -19.26 -11.49 -6.43
CA ASP A 65 -20.50 -10.79 -6.72
C ASP A 65 -20.99 -9.98 -5.51
N LEU A 66 -21.90 -9.03 -5.73
CA LEU A 66 -22.55 -8.24 -4.69
C LEU A 66 -24.00 -8.70 -4.50
N PRO A 67 -24.46 -8.97 -3.26
CA PRO A 67 -25.86 -9.28 -3.00
C PRO A 67 -26.80 -8.23 -3.55
N GLN A 68 -27.97 -8.66 -4.02
CA GLN A 68 -28.96 -7.77 -4.63
C GLN A 68 -29.46 -6.75 -3.59
N GLU A 69 -29.69 -7.19 -2.36
CA GLU A 69 -30.18 -6.39 -1.26
C GLU A 69 -29.22 -5.24 -0.93
N LEU A 70 -27.92 -5.50 -0.96
CA LEU A 70 -26.89 -4.47 -0.78
C LEU A 70 -26.94 -3.45 -1.93
N ARG A 71 -27.08 -3.91 -3.18
CA ARG A 71 -27.14 -3.00 -4.34
C ARG A 71 -28.36 -2.09 -4.27
N GLU A 72 -29.52 -2.66 -3.98
CA GLU A 72 -30.77 -1.91 -3.82
C GLU A 72 -30.69 -0.93 -2.65
N GLY A 73 -30.09 -1.35 -1.51
CA GLY A 73 -29.88 -0.48 -0.36
C GLY A 73 -28.98 0.72 -0.66
N VAL A 74 -27.89 0.51 -1.41
CA VAL A 74 -26.98 1.60 -1.83
C VAL A 74 -27.67 2.55 -2.81
N GLU A 75 -28.39 2.01 -3.79
CA GLU A 75 -29.14 2.82 -4.76
C GLU A 75 -30.24 3.64 -4.07
N PHE A 76 -30.96 3.04 -3.11
CA PHE A 76 -31.93 3.76 -2.29
C PHE A 76 -31.26 4.87 -1.48
N TYR A 77 -30.16 4.56 -0.78
CA TYR A 77 -29.39 5.54 0.00
C TYR A 77 -28.97 6.73 -0.86
N ALA A 78 -28.36 6.49 -2.02
CA ALA A 78 -27.91 7.53 -2.95
C ALA A 78 -29.10 8.34 -3.51
N SER A 79 -30.24 7.70 -3.76
CA SER A 79 -31.42 8.35 -4.33
C SER A 79 -32.05 9.41 -3.41
N GLN A 80 -31.87 9.31 -2.09
CA GLN A 80 -32.41 10.28 -1.12
C GLN A 80 -31.91 11.72 -1.32
N PHE A 81 -30.80 11.89 -2.05
CA PHE A 81 -30.20 13.17 -2.41
C PHE A 81 -30.10 13.42 -3.93
N ALA A 82 -30.64 12.51 -4.74
CA ALA A 82 -30.62 12.64 -6.18
C ALA A 82 -31.76 13.55 -6.70
N GLY A 83 -31.54 14.22 -7.84
CA GLY A 83 -32.61 14.91 -8.57
C GLY A 83 -33.25 16.11 -7.85
N GLY A 84 -32.59 16.69 -6.84
CA GLY A 84 -33.10 17.85 -6.09
C GLY A 84 -34.10 17.48 -4.99
N GLN A 85 -34.32 16.19 -4.72
CA GLN A 85 -34.85 15.76 -3.44
C GLN A 85 -33.77 16.02 -2.38
N SER A 86 -34.06 16.88 -1.42
CA SER A 86 -33.21 17.08 -0.25
C SER A 86 -34.01 16.57 0.94
N ALA A 87 -33.75 15.34 1.37
CA ALA A 87 -34.16 14.94 2.71
C ALA A 87 -33.55 15.95 3.70
N SER A 88 -34.32 16.39 4.69
CA SER A 88 -33.72 17.08 5.82
C SER A 88 -32.87 16.10 6.64
N GLU A 89 -31.94 16.60 7.45
CA GLU A 89 -31.05 15.74 8.28
C GLU A 89 -31.86 14.74 9.12
N GLY A 90 -33.03 15.13 9.63
CA GLY A 90 -33.89 14.26 10.43
C GLY A 90 -34.71 13.24 9.64
N GLU A 91 -34.80 13.39 8.32
CA GLU A 91 -35.52 12.47 7.42
C GLU A 91 -34.56 11.56 6.66
N PHE A 92 -33.25 11.81 6.75
CA PHE A 92 -32.23 11.05 6.05
C PHE A 92 -32.03 9.67 6.68
N TYR A 93 -32.17 8.63 5.88
CA TYR A 93 -32.00 7.25 6.31
C TYR A 93 -30.59 6.73 5.96
N ASP A 94 -29.71 6.67 6.97
CA ASP A 94 -28.27 6.35 6.84
C ASP A 94 -27.95 4.85 6.76
N ASP A 95 -28.94 3.98 6.50
CA ASP A 95 -28.89 2.51 6.60
C ASP A 95 -27.51 1.82 6.57
N ARG A 96 -26.81 1.80 7.73
CA ARG A 96 -25.47 1.20 7.83
C ARG A 96 -25.53 -0.32 7.91
N GLU A 97 -26.71 -0.87 8.19
CA GLU A 97 -26.89 -2.29 8.42
C GLU A 97 -26.79 -3.09 7.12
N MET A 98 -27.07 -2.48 5.97
CA MET A 98 -26.99 -3.13 4.65
C MET A 98 -25.62 -3.78 4.34
N TYR A 99 -24.53 -3.27 4.92
CA TYR A 99 -23.17 -3.78 4.70
C TYR A 99 -22.80 -4.92 5.66
N GLN A 100 -23.52 -5.08 6.76
CA GLN A 100 -23.07 -5.88 7.89
C GLN A 100 -22.82 -7.32 7.49
N GLU A 101 -23.77 -7.98 6.83
CA GLU A 101 -23.63 -9.40 6.50
C GLU A 101 -22.48 -9.67 5.51
N VAL A 102 -22.34 -8.82 4.49
CA VAL A 102 -21.29 -8.97 3.47
C VAL A 102 -19.90 -8.68 4.03
N LEU A 103 -19.75 -7.58 4.76
CA LEU A 103 -18.45 -7.23 5.32
C LEU A 103 -18.09 -8.09 6.52
N LYS A 104 -19.07 -8.58 7.30
CA LYS A 104 -18.82 -9.49 8.41
C LYS A 104 -18.27 -10.82 7.92
N SER A 105 -18.79 -11.41 6.84
CA SER A 105 -18.23 -12.65 6.29
C SER A 105 -16.81 -12.43 5.78
N LEU A 106 -16.58 -11.36 5.01
CA LEU A 106 -15.25 -11.02 4.48
C LEU A 106 -14.22 -10.73 5.59
N ARG A 107 -14.63 -9.99 6.62
CA ARG A 107 -13.79 -9.69 7.80
C ARG A 107 -13.60 -10.91 8.68
N ALA A 108 -14.61 -11.77 8.82
CA ALA A 108 -14.50 -13.01 9.58
C ALA A 108 -13.57 -14.01 8.88
N GLU A 109 -13.59 -14.11 7.56
CA GLU A 109 -12.61 -14.90 6.80
C GLU A 109 -11.20 -14.36 7.04
N ALA A 110 -11.00 -13.04 6.92
CA ALA A 110 -9.73 -12.38 7.21
C ALA A 110 -9.26 -12.56 8.66
N ALA A 111 -10.19 -12.58 9.63
CA ALA A 111 -9.90 -12.81 11.05
C ALA A 111 -9.74 -14.30 11.42
N SER A 112 -10.38 -15.20 10.67
CA SER A 112 -10.30 -16.66 10.87
C SER A 112 -8.96 -17.22 10.44
N GLU A 113 -8.26 -16.52 9.55
CA GLU A 113 -6.83 -16.69 9.41
C GLU A 113 -6.16 -16.15 10.69
N GLY A 114 -6.06 -16.99 11.71
CA GLY A 114 -5.44 -16.66 12.99
C GLY A 114 -4.06 -15.99 12.87
N PRO A 115 -3.43 -15.55 13.98
CA PRO A 115 -2.19 -14.79 13.95
C PRO A 115 -1.20 -15.45 12.99
N TYR A 116 -0.68 -14.68 12.03
CA TYR A 116 0.18 -15.23 10.98
C TYR A 116 1.33 -16.00 11.62
N GLN A 117 1.43 -17.28 11.29
CA GLN A 117 2.54 -18.13 11.71
C GLN A 117 3.43 -18.35 10.50
N ARG A 118 4.68 -17.89 10.61
CA ARG A 118 5.70 -18.14 9.60
C ARG A 118 5.88 -19.66 9.46
N ALA A 119 5.74 -20.17 8.24
CA ALA A 119 5.98 -21.58 7.96
C ALA A 119 7.44 -21.93 8.28
N ALA A 120 7.68 -23.12 8.83
CA ALA A 120 9.03 -23.61 9.05
C ALA A 120 9.78 -23.74 7.72
N SER A 121 11.04 -23.30 7.68
CA SER A 121 11.89 -23.41 6.50
C SER A 121 12.32 -24.85 6.26
N SER A 122 12.27 -25.29 5.00
CA SER A 122 12.85 -26.57 4.58
C SER A 122 14.38 -26.50 4.56
N GLU A 123 15.05 -27.65 4.51
CA GLU A 123 16.52 -27.71 4.41
C GLU A 123 17.06 -27.00 3.14
N GLU A 124 16.31 -27.09 2.03
CA GLU A 124 16.65 -26.38 0.80
C GLU A 124 16.53 -24.86 0.98
N ALA A 125 15.49 -24.39 1.69
CA ALA A 125 15.32 -22.97 2.01
C ALA A 125 16.45 -22.46 2.91
N LEU A 126 16.86 -23.24 3.92
CA LEU A 126 17.99 -22.89 4.79
C LEU A 126 19.32 -22.83 4.01
N SER A 127 19.52 -23.74 3.04
CA SER A 127 20.68 -23.70 2.15
C SER A 127 20.67 -22.43 1.28
N ALA A 128 19.51 -22.03 0.77
CA ALA A 128 19.36 -20.78 0.01
C ALA A 128 19.60 -19.54 0.89
N VAL A 129 19.14 -19.55 2.15
CA VAL A 129 19.42 -18.49 3.15
C VAL A 129 20.92 -18.29 3.31
N ALA A 130 21.69 -19.38 3.49
CA ALA A 130 23.14 -19.28 3.64
C ALA A 130 23.83 -18.68 2.40
N LEU A 131 23.38 -19.05 1.19
CA LEU A 131 23.89 -18.46 -0.05
C LEU A 131 23.58 -16.96 -0.15
N LEU A 132 22.37 -16.54 0.24
CA LEU A 132 21.95 -15.14 0.22
C LEU A 132 22.72 -14.30 1.25
N GLN A 133 22.97 -14.83 2.44
CA GLN A 133 23.77 -14.14 3.46
C GLN A 133 25.21 -13.89 2.99
N ALA A 134 25.81 -14.84 2.29
CA ALA A 134 27.15 -14.74 1.73
C ALA A 134 27.22 -13.94 0.41
N TRP A 135 26.09 -13.45 -0.10
CA TRP A 135 26.03 -12.85 -1.45
C TRP A 135 26.80 -11.52 -1.54
N SER A 136 27.74 -11.42 -2.48
CA SER A 136 28.53 -10.20 -2.70
C SER A 136 28.54 -9.73 -4.16
N GLU A 137 27.93 -10.45 -5.09
CA GLU A 137 27.93 -10.09 -6.51
C GLU A 137 26.92 -8.96 -6.78
N THR A 138 27.43 -7.75 -7.08
CA THR A 138 26.63 -6.52 -7.31
C THR A 138 26.46 -6.15 -8.79
N THR A 139 26.96 -6.98 -9.70
CA THR A 139 26.76 -6.81 -11.15
C THR A 139 25.29 -7.06 -11.51
N PRO A 140 24.78 -6.54 -12.65
CA PRO A 140 23.42 -6.87 -13.10
C PRO A 140 23.18 -8.39 -13.23
N GLN A 141 24.19 -9.15 -13.68
CA GLN A 141 24.12 -10.60 -13.76
C GLN A 141 24.04 -11.25 -12.38
N GLY A 142 24.82 -10.77 -11.42
CA GLY A 142 24.78 -11.22 -10.02
C GLY A 142 23.41 -10.99 -9.40
N ILE A 143 22.89 -9.77 -9.49
CA ILE A 143 21.55 -9.46 -8.99
C ILE A 143 20.47 -10.28 -9.70
N GLY A 144 20.62 -10.55 -11.01
CA GLY A 144 19.73 -11.46 -11.74
C GLY A 144 19.78 -12.91 -11.23
N LYS A 145 20.94 -13.42 -10.79
CA LYS A 145 21.04 -14.75 -10.15
C LYS A 145 20.41 -14.75 -8.76
N LEU A 146 20.62 -13.70 -7.97
CA LEU A 146 19.98 -13.50 -6.67
C LEU A 146 18.46 -13.52 -6.82
N GLN A 147 17.92 -12.78 -7.80
CA GLN A 147 16.48 -12.78 -8.09
C GLN A 147 15.97 -14.18 -8.44
N LYS A 148 16.68 -14.93 -9.28
CA LYS A 148 16.29 -16.31 -9.62
C LYS A 148 16.25 -17.21 -8.39
N LEU A 149 17.19 -17.05 -7.46
CA LEU A 149 17.20 -17.78 -6.20
C LEU A 149 15.98 -17.42 -5.35
N LEU A 150 15.64 -16.13 -5.24
CA LEU A 150 14.43 -15.68 -4.55
C LEU A 150 13.16 -16.24 -5.19
N THR A 151 13.06 -16.28 -6.52
CA THR A 151 11.91 -16.84 -7.23
C THR A 151 11.80 -18.35 -7.03
N ALA A 152 12.91 -19.09 -7.03
CA ALA A 152 12.90 -20.53 -6.79
C ALA A 152 12.38 -20.90 -5.38
N HIS A 153 12.46 -19.96 -4.43
CA HIS A 153 12.01 -20.11 -3.06
C HIS A 153 10.92 -19.08 -2.68
N GLU A 154 10.04 -18.74 -3.62
CA GLU A 154 8.97 -17.72 -3.41
C GLU A 154 7.96 -18.09 -2.32
N ALA A 155 7.92 -19.35 -1.89
CA ALA A 155 7.07 -19.82 -0.79
C ALA A 155 7.71 -19.67 0.60
N SER A 156 9.02 -19.38 0.70
CA SER A 156 9.71 -19.20 1.97
C SER A 156 9.84 -17.71 2.32
N ALA A 157 9.13 -17.28 3.38
CA ALA A 157 9.22 -15.91 3.89
C ALA A 157 10.65 -15.59 4.39
N GLU A 158 11.32 -16.55 5.01
CA GLU A 158 12.70 -16.39 5.50
C GLU A 158 13.69 -16.14 4.35
N VAL A 159 13.58 -16.89 3.25
CA VAL A 159 14.42 -16.67 2.06
C VAL A 159 14.18 -15.28 1.47
N GLN A 160 12.93 -14.84 1.38
CA GLN A 160 12.62 -13.48 0.92
C GLN A 160 13.17 -12.41 1.86
N GLU A 161 12.96 -12.55 3.18
CA GLU A 161 13.45 -11.60 4.18
C GLU A 161 14.98 -11.46 4.10
N VAL A 162 15.70 -12.58 4.09
CA VAL A 162 17.16 -12.60 4.05
C VAL A 162 17.70 -12.02 2.75
N GLY A 163 17.14 -12.40 1.60
CA GLY A 163 17.61 -11.88 0.32
C GLY A 163 17.35 -10.38 0.17
N ILE A 164 16.16 -9.89 0.57
CA ILE A 164 15.87 -8.45 0.58
C ILE A 164 16.77 -7.72 1.58
N THR A 165 16.99 -8.28 2.77
CA THR A 165 17.94 -7.73 3.75
C THR A 165 19.33 -7.59 3.16
N ARG A 166 19.81 -8.61 2.44
CA ARG A 166 21.13 -8.55 1.80
C ARG A 166 21.19 -7.47 0.73
N LEU A 167 20.16 -7.30 -0.09
CA LEU A 167 20.08 -6.19 -1.05
C LEU A 167 20.21 -4.83 -0.35
N GLY A 168 19.57 -4.66 0.81
CA GLY A 168 19.72 -3.46 1.66
C GLY A 168 21.14 -3.28 2.18
N GLY A 169 21.79 -4.36 2.61
CA GLY A 169 23.21 -4.34 3.01
C GLY A 169 24.14 -3.91 1.87
N LEU A 170 23.96 -4.50 0.68
CA LEU A 170 24.73 -4.15 -0.51
C LEU A 170 24.54 -2.67 -0.91
N LEU A 171 23.30 -2.14 -0.82
CA LEU A 171 23.04 -0.71 -1.04
C LEU A 171 23.74 0.19 -0.01
N ALA A 172 23.78 -0.23 1.25
CA ALA A 172 24.44 0.53 2.31
C ALA A 172 25.97 0.53 2.16
N GLU A 173 26.54 -0.59 1.71
CA GLU A 173 27.97 -0.73 1.41
C GLU A 173 28.44 0.22 0.29
N LEU A 174 27.57 0.55 -0.67
CA LEU A 174 27.88 1.52 -1.73
C LEU A 174 27.98 2.99 -1.26
N LYS A 175 27.53 3.32 -0.05
CA LYS A 175 27.39 4.71 0.37
C LYS A 175 28.75 5.42 0.44
N GLY A 176 29.06 6.21 -0.58
CA GLY A 176 30.32 6.96 -0.71
C GLY A 176 31.20 6.50 -1.89
N GLU A 177 30.85 5.39 -2.54
CA GLU A 177 31.53 4.93 -3.75
C GLU A 177 30.91 5.58 -5.00
N LYS A 178 31.76 5.91 -5.98
CA LYS A 178 31.27 6.38 -7.27
C LYS A 178 30.65 5.19 -8.03
N PRO A 179 29.49 5.37 -8.67
CA PRO A 179 28.89 4.31 -9.49
C PRO A 179 29.91 3.78 -10.52
N GLY A 180 30.13 2.46 -10.50
CA GLY A 180 31.03 1.75 -11.40
C GLY A 180 30.32 0.59 -12.09
N ALA A 181 30.99 -0.07 -13.04
CA ALA A 181 30.43 -1.23 -13.73
C ALA A 181 30.02 -2.36 -12.75
N SER A 182 30.75 -2.51 -11.64
CA SER A 182 30.46 -3.48 -10.59
C SER A 182 29.20 -3.13 -9.78
N THR A 183 28.75 -1.89 -9.75
CA THR A 183 27.63 -1.43 -8.90
C THR A 183 26.34 -1.22 -9.68
N GLN A 184 26.37 -1.40 -11.02
CA GLN A 184 25.20 -1.22 -11.89
C GLN A 184 24.03 -2.16 -11.56
N GLY A 185 24.30 -3.33 -10.97
CA GLY A 185 23.24 -4.24 -10.55
C GLY A 185 22.40 -3.70 -9.39
N LEU A 186 22.93 -2.75 -8.62
CA LEU A 186 22.25 -2.12 -7.49
C LEU A 186 21.42 -0.89 -7.89
N ALA A 187 21.21 -0.66 -9.19
CA ALA A 187 20.31 0.37 -9.69
C ALA A 187 18.88 0.14 -9.16
N ALA A 188 18.21 1.21 -8.75
CA ALA A 188 16.87 1.12 -8.17
C ALA A 188 15.85 0.43 -9.08
N ALA A 189 15.94 0.63 -10.40
CA ALA A 189 15.07 -0.01 -11.38
C ALA A 189 15.19 -1.56 -11.40
N LEU A 190 16.33 -2.11 -10.96
CA LEU A 190 16.54 -3.56 -10.84
C LEU A 190 16.09 -4.10 -9.48
N LEU A 191 16.37 -3.36 -8.41
CA LEU A 191 16.09 -3.84 -7.05
C LEU A 191 14.63 -3.66 -6.64
N PHE A 192 13.99 -2.56 -7.06
CA PHE A 192 12.63 -2.23 -6.62
C PHE A 192 11.61 -3.34 -6.97
N PRO A 193 11.59 -3.93 -8.18
CA PRO A 193 10.67 -5.02 -8.50
C PRO A 193 10.86 -6.27 -7.61
N ILE A 194 12.10 -6.57 -7.20
CA ILE A 194 12.39 -7.70 -6.30
C ILE A 194 11.77 -7.46 -4.93
N VAL A 195 11.92 -6.24 -4.40
CA VAL A 195 11.34 -5.84 -3.11
C VAL A 195 9.81 -5.90 -3.15
N VAL A 196 9.20 -5.34 -4.20
CA VAL A 196 7.74 -5.36 -4.38
C VAL A 196 7.22 -6.79 -4.44
N ALA A 197 7.88 -7.68 -5.18
CA ALA A 197 7.47 -9.07 -5.29
C ALA A 197 7.47 -9.79 -3.92
N GLY A 198 8.54 -9.62 -3.13
CA GLY A 198 8.61 -10.22 -1.79
C GLY A 198 7.55 -9.66 -0.84
N MET A 199 7.39 -8.34 -0.79
CA MET A 199 6.36 -7.69 0.04
C MET A 199 4.94 -8.09 -0.37
N ALA A 200 4.66 -8.20 -1.67
CA ALA A 200 3.35 -8.60 -2.18
C ALA A 200 3.03 -10.06 -1.86
N ARG A 201 4.05 -10.94 -1.85
CA ARG A 201 3.89 -12.36 -1.55
C ARG A 201 3.66 -12.63 -0.07
N PHE A 202 4.28 -11.85 0.81
CA PHE A 202 4.18 -12.03 2.26
C PHE A 202 3.61 -10.79 2.96
N PRO A 203 2.37 -10.36 2.64
CA PRO A 203 1.78 -9.14 3.20
C PRO A 203 1.57 -9.23 4.72
N ARG A 204 1.39 -10.45 5.24
CA ARG A 204 1.16 -10.72 6.67
C ARG A 204 2.44 -11.05 7.45
N ASP A 205 3.60 -11.07 6.81
CA ASP A 205 4.88 -11.30 7.49
C ASP A 205 5.56 -9.96 7.80
N ALA A 206 5.57 -9.59 9.09
CA ALA A 206 6.15 -8.32 9.55
C ALA A 206 7.64 -8.19 9.20
N GLY A 207 8.40 -9.29 9.27
CA GLY A 207 9.82 -9.32 8.93
C GLY A 207 10.07 -8.92 7.48
N VAL A 208 9.34 -9.53 6.54
CA VAL A 208 9.43 -9.21 5.11
C VAL A 208 8.99 -7.77 4.82
N GLN A 209 7.88 -7.32 5.42
CA GLN A 209 7.40 -5.93 5.24
C GLN A 209 8.41 -4.90 5.75
N ARG A 210 8.97 -5.12 6.96
CA ARG A 210 9.98 -4.26 7.58
C ARG A 210 11.22 -4.12 6.69
N VAL A 211 11.79 -5.24 6.22
CA VAL A 211 13.00 -5.20 5.38
C VAL A 211 12.70 -4.61 4.01
N GLY A 212 11.52 -4.85 3.46
CA GLY A 212 11.07 -4.23 2.22
C GLY A 212 11.00 -2.71 2.33
N CYS A 213 10.36 -2.17 3.37
CA CYS A 213 10.37 -0.73 3.66
C CYS A 213 11.78 -0.18 3.88
N SER A 214 12.64 -0.90 4.59
CA SER A 214 14.04 -0.50 4.80
C SER A 214 14.82 -0.37 3.49
N VAL A 215 14.69 -1.35 2.58
CA VAL A 215 15.33 -1.29 1.26
C VAL A 215 14.74 -0.17 0.41
N MET A 216 13.42 0.01 0.40
CA MET A 216 12.79 1.14 -0.32
C MET A 216 13.33 2.49 0.15
N ARG A 217 13.51 2.68 1.47
CA ARG A 217 14.17 3.89 2.00
C ARG A 217 15.60 4.02 1.47
N GLY A 218 16.36 2.94 1.46
CA GLY A 218 17.71 2.90 0.89
C GLY A 218 17.72 3.34 -0.58
N LEU A 219 16.76 2.85 -1.37
CA LEU A 219 16.58 3.23 -2.77
C LEU A 219 16.22 4.71 -2.94
N VAL A 220 15.32 5.26 -2.11
CA VAL A 220 15.00 6.69 -2.14
C VAL A 220 16.25 7.56 -1.91
N VAL A 221 17.17 7.10 -1.05
CA VAL A 221 18.42 7.80 -0.75
C VAL A 221 19.50 7.58 -1.83
N ALA A 222 19.40 6.54 -2.64
CA ALA A 222 20.31 6.32 -3.77
C ALA A 222 20.01 7.28 -4.93
N ASP A 223 21.04 7.59 -5.72
CA ASP A 223 20.91 8.47 -6.88
C ASP A 223 19.95 7.87 -7.92
N GLY A 224 18.98 8.69 -8.37
CA GLY A 224 17.93 8.27 -9.29
C GLY A 224 16.90 7.29 -8.71
N GLY A 225 17.03 6.84 -7.46
CA GLY A 225 16.10 5.88 -6.89
C GLY A 225 14.79 6.49 -6.39
N LEU A 226 14.78 7.77 -6.02
CA LEU A 226 13.57 8.49 -5.61
C LEU A 226 12.46 8.43 -6.68
N SER A 227 12.78 8.77 -7.94
CA SER A 227 11.79 8.75 -9.03
C SER A 227 11.28 7.33 -9.29
N VAL A 228 12.16 6.33 -9.28
CA VAL A 228 11.76 4.92 -9.43
C VAL A 228 10.76 4.51 -8.35
N VAL A 229 11.03 4.83 -7.08
CA VAL A 229 10.14 4.50 -5.97
C VAL A 229 8.81 5.23 -6.10
N ALA A 230 8.82 6.51 -6.48
CA ALA A 230 7.59 7.30 -6.65
C ALA A 230 6.73 6.80 -7.83
N ASP A 231 7.33 6.62 -9.01
CA ASP A 231 6.66 6.19 -10.24
C ASP A 231 6.04 4.80 -10.12
N ASN A 232 6.60 3.95 -9.24
CA ASN A 232 6.12 2.59 -9.01
C ASN A 232 5.34 2.45 -7.69
N HIS A 233 4.70 3.53 -7.23
CA HIS A 233 3.78 3.53 -6.08
C HIS A 233 4.41 3.06 -4.75
N GLY A 234 5.70 3.27 -4.55
CA GLY A 234 6.41 2.84 -3.32
C GLY A 234 5.84 3.46 -2.05
N ALA A 235 5.30 4.68 -2.12
CA ALA A 235 4.60 5.29 -0.98
C ALA A 235 3.34 4.49 -0.60
N ALA A 236 2.51 4.12 -1.57
CA ALA A 236 1.31 3.31 -1.32
C ALA A 236 1.66 1.92 -0.77
N LEU A 237 2.76 1.33 -1.23
CA LEU A 237 3.25 0.05 -0.70
C LEU A 237 3.68 0.17 0.77
N ALA A 238 4.38 1.24 1.14
CA ALA A 238 4.74 1.50 2.53
C ALA A 238 3.49 1.75 3.41
N VAL A 239 2.48 2.48 2.93
CA VAL A 239 1.20 2.65 3.64
C VAL A 239 0.51 1.31 3.85
N LYS A 240 0.46 0.46 2.81
CA LYS A 240 -0.13 -0.88 2.90
C LYS A 240 0.59 -1.74 3.95
N ALA A 241 1.92 -1.73 3.97
CA ALA A 241 2.72 -2.44 4.95
C ALA A 241 2.44 -1.96 6.39
N MET A 242 2.43 -0.65 6.61
CA MET A 242 2.13 -0.07 7.93
C MET A 242 0.71 -0.37 8.41
N ARG A 243 -0.29 -0.31 7.52
CA ARG A 243 -1.69 -0.66 7.88
C ARG A 243 -1.83 -2.13 8.27
N ALA A 244 -1.16 -3.02 7.54
CA ALA A 244 -1.18 -4.45 7.83
C ALA A 244 -0.47 -4.83 9.14
N HIS A 245 0.45 -3.98 9.61
CA HIS A 245 1.31 -4.21 10.77
C HIS A 245 1.37 -3.00 11.69
N ILE A 246 0.22 -2.38 11.96
CA ILE A 246 0.15 -1.12 12.70
C ILE A 246 0.63 -1.25 14.15
N GLU A 247 0.49 -2.45 14.73
CA GLU A 247 0.99 -2.83 16.05
C GLU A 247 2.48 -3.21 16.06
N ASP A 248 3.09 -3.45 14.88
CA ASP A 248 4.53 -3.70 14.77
C ASP A 248 5.27 -2.37 14.61
N VAL A 249 5.99 -2.02 15.68
CA VAL A 249 6.72 -0.77 15.78
C VAL A 249 7.81 -0.63 14.72
N ASP A 250 8.49 -1.72 14.35
CA ASP A 250 9.60 -1.69 13.42
C ASP A 250 9.12 -1.58 11.97
N VAL A 251 8.01 -2.22 11.60
CA VAL A 251 7.36 -1.99 10.31
C VAL A 251 6.92 -0.53 10.20
N CYS A 252 6.27 0.00 11.24
CA CYS A 252 5.83 1.40 11.28
C CYS A 252 6.99 2.40 11.14
N LYS A 253 8.09 2.18 11.86
CA LYS A 253 9.31 3.01 11.77
C LYS A 253 9.90 2.96 10.36
N MET A 254 10.05 1.77 9.78
CA MET A 254 10.64 1.64 8.45
C MET A 254 9.74 2.23 7.36
N GLY A 255 8.41 2.02 7.45
CA GLY A 255 7.45 2.64 6.54
C GLY A 255 7.48 4.17 6.63
N ALA A 256 7.43 4.73 7.83
CA ALA A 256 7.56 6.18 8.06
C ALA A 256 8.88 6.74 7.53
N ALA A 257 9.97 5.97 7.63
CA ALA A 257 11.28 6.36 7.13
C ALA A 257 11.32 6.48 5.59
N VAL A 258 10.48 5.74 4.86
CA VAL A 258 10.32 5.90 3.40
C VAL A 258 9.75 7.28 3.10
N PHE A 259 8.63 7.65 3.72
CA PHE A 259 8.00 8.97 3.51
C PHE A 259 8.94 10.10 3.91
N TYR A 260 9.56 9.99 5.08
CA TYR A 260 10.55 10.97 5.54
C TYR A 260 11.67 11.16 4.52
N ALA A 261 12.24 10.08 3.98
CA ALA A 261 13.30 10.17 2.98
C ALA A 261 12.83 10.82 1.67
N MET A 262 11.60 10.51 1.21
CA MET A 262 11.03 11.14 0.01
C MET A 262 10.84 12.65 0.21
N ILE A 263 10.23 13.05 1.33
CA ILE A 263 10.00 14.46 1.69
C ILE A 263 11.31 15.25 1.81
N GLN A 264 12.34 14.68 2.42
CA GLN A 264 13.64 15.35 2.59
C GLN A 264 14.40 15.57 1.28
N ARG A 265 14.03 14.86 0.21
CA ARG A 265 14.71 14.92 -1.10
C ARG A 265 13.90 15.65 -2.17
N THR A 266 12.75 16.21 -1.81
CA THR A 266 11.79 16.77 -2.75
C THR A 266 11.42 18.19 -2.39
N GLU A 267 11.15 18.98 -3.42
CA GLU A 267 10.54 20.31 -3.25
C GLU A 267 9.03 20.18 -2.94
N PRO A 268 8.39 21.17 -2.31
CA PRO A 268 6.99 21.10 -1.92
C PRO A 268 5.97 20.79 -3.03
N SER A 269 6.28 21.16 -4.26
CA SER A 269 5.44 20.93 -5.44
C SER A 269 5.89 19.74 -6.30
N SER A 270 6.80 18.89 -5.80
CA SER A 270 7.30 17.77 -6.60
C SER A 270 6.24 16.66 -6.78
N PRO A 271 6.27 15.93 -7.90
CA PRO A 271 5.36 14.81 -8.15
C PRO A 271 5.53 13.68 -7.12
N GLU A 272 6.73 13.46 -6.60
CA GLU A 272 6.99 12.43 -5.58
C GLU A 272 6.33 12.78 -4.25
N ARG A 273 6.32 14.07 -3.86
CA ARG A 273 5.59 14.50 -2.67
C ARG A 273 4.08 14.38 -2.88
N MET A 274 3.58 14.68 -4.09
CA MET A 274 2.18 14.39 -4.44
C MET A 274 1.87 12.89 -4.31
N ALA A 275 2.78 12.02 -4.74
CA ALA A 275 2.60 10.57 -4.60
C ALA A 275 2.50 10.13 -3.12
N VAL A 276 3.23 10.76 -2.20
CA VAL A 276 3.10 10.49 -0.75
C VAL A 276 1.73 10.96 -0.22
N ARG A 277 1.23 12.13 -0.65
CA ARG A 277 -0.12 12.60 -0.30
C ARG A 277 -1.20 11.66 -0.82
N SER A 278 -1.17 11.34 -2.11
CA SER A 278 -2.14 10.46 -2.76
C SER A 278 -2.11 9.02 -2.23
N ALA A 279 -1.02 8.60 -1.59
CA ALA A 279 -0.93 7.31 -0.92
C ALA A 279 -1.61 7.27 0.46
N GLU A 280 -2.14 8.39 0.96
CA GLU A 280 -2.72 8.51 2.30
C GLU A 280 -1.71 8.25 3.43
N ALA A 281 -0.46 8.71 3.25
CA ALA A 281 0.58 8.56 4.27
C ALA A 281 0.24 9.30 5.58
N GLY A 282 -0.49 10.42 5.51
CA GLY A 282 -0.83 11.23 6.69
C GLY A 282 -1.67 10.49 7.74
N PRO A 283 -2.83 9.91 7.35
CA PRO A 283 -3.65 9.10 8.25
C PRO A 283 -2.89 7.95 8.90
N VAL A 284 -2.13 7.14 8.12
CA VAL A 284 -1.42 5.98 8.67
C VAL A 284 -0.27 6.38 9.61
N LEU A 285 0.41 7.50 9.35
CA LEU A 285 1.43 8.05 10.25
C LEU A 285 0.83 8.47 11.60
N SER A 286 -0.32 9.14 11.55
CA SER A 286 -1.03 9.59 12.76
C SER A 286 -1.55 8.39 13.57
N GLU A 287 -2.01 7.34 12.89
CA GLU A 287 -2.43 6.09 13.51
C GLU A 287 -1.25 5.35 14.14
N ALA A 288 -0.15 5.17 13.42
CA ALA A 288 1.05 4.50 13.94
C ALA A 288 1.57 5.19 15.20
N LEU A 289 1.54 6.53 15.26
CA LEU A 289 1.96 7.27 16.46
C LEU A 289 1.02 7.06 17.66
N ARG A 290 -0.27 6.78 17.44
CA ARG A 290 -1.21 6.43 18.52
C ARG A 290 -0.89 5.06 19.12
N TYR A 291 -0.48 4.10 18.29
CA TYR A 291 -0.03 2.77 18.75
C TYR A 291 1.36 2.83 19.42
N HIS A 292 2.25 3.71 18.93
CA HIS A 292 3.66 3.78 19.35
C HIS A 292 4.08 5.17 19.86
N PRO A 293 3.42 5.71 20.91
CA PRO A 293 3.62 7.11 21.33
C PRO A 293 5.02 7.41 21.89
N THR A 294 5.76 6.39 22.30
CA THR A 294 7.12 6.53 22.86
C THR A 294 8.24 6.38 21.83
N GLU A 295 7.92 6.04 20.57
CA GLU A 295 8.94 5.85 19.54
C GLU A 295 9.42 7.17 18.95
N THR A 296 10.56 7.63 19.46
CA THR A 296 11.17 8.92 19.10
C THR A 296 11.45 9.09 17.61
N PHE A 297 11.84 8.03 16.91
CA PHE A 297 12.08 8.13 15.46
C PHE A 297 10.78 8.32 14.70
N LEU A 298 9.77 7.51 15.01
CA LEU A 298 8.47 7.59 14.36
C LEU A 298 7.85 8.96 14.59
N ASP A 299 7.84 9.42 15.84
CA ASP A 299 7.38 10.76 16.21
C ASP A 299 8.11 11.86 15.42
N ARG A 300 9.44 11.81 15.32
CA ARG A 300 10.21 12.77 14.50
C ARG A 300 9.81 12.72 13.02
N ALA A 301 9.68 11.51 12.45
CA ALA A 301 9.28 11.34 11.06
C ALA A 301 7.89 11.94 10.82
N VAL A 302 6.94 11.67 11.71
CA VAL A 302 5.57 12.20 11.68
C VAL A 302 5.57 13.73 11.74
N ARG A 303 6.29 14.35 12.68
CA ARG A 303 6.36 15.81 12.83
C ARG A 303 6.94 16.51 11.59
N VAL A 304 7.89 15.88 10.91
CA VAL A 304 8.51 16.43 9.69
C VAL A 304 7.65 16.18 8.47
N THR A 305 7.04 15.00 8.35
CA THR A 305 6.28 14.61 7.16
C THR A 305 4.88 15.21 7.14
N LEU A 306 4.12 15.18 8.25
CA LEU A 306 2.71 15.60 8.25
C LEU A 306 2.46 17.05 7.79
N PRO A 307 3.23 18.07 8.20
CA PRO A 307 3.01 19.43 7.73
C PRO A 307 3.14 19.56 6.21
N GLU A 308 4.02 18.76 5.61
CA GLU A 308 4.32 18.75 4.19
C GLU A 308 3.25 18.02 3.35
N LEU A 309 2.35 17.29 4.02
CA LEU A 309 1.23 16.56 3.40
C LEU A 309 -0.11 17.31 3.47
N ARG A 310 -0.14 18.52 4.05
CA ARG A 310 -1.34 19.37 4.04
C ARG A 310 -1.53 19.96 2.64
N ASP A 311 -2.78 20.03 2.19
CA ASP A 311 -3.19 20.67 0.93
C ASP A 311 -3.18 22.21 1.03
#